data_AF-F0YCY4-F1
#
_entry.id   AF-F0YCY4-F1
#
_cell.length_a   1.000
_cell.length_b   1.000
_cell.length_c   1.000
_cell.angle_alpha   90.00
_cell.angle_beta   90.00
_cell.angle_gamma   90.00
#
_symmetry.space_group_name_H-M   'P 1'
#
loop_
_entity.id
_entity.type
_entity.pdbx_description
1 polymer ?
#
loop_
_entity_poly.entity_id
_entity_poly.type
_entity_poly.pdbx_seq_one_letter_code
_entity_poly.pdbx_strand_id
1 'polypeptide(L)'
;YETGRGKERDDRAARRCFLKAAMMGDPTAMRYVAGCYLRGVGGDVNYDEAFRWYRKAVHAGDVKAQANLADMLDEGQGCDRDASEAQTYYR
;
A
#
# COMPACT_ATOMS: atom_id res chain seq x y z
N TYR A 1 -29.30 -12.46 -0.34
CA TYR A 1 -27.92 -12.72 0.13
C TYR A 1 -26.97 -12.55 -1.06
N GLU A 2 -26.53 -11.33 -1.38
CA GLU A 2 -25.50 -11.04 -2.41
C GLU A 2 -24.53 -9.94 -1.93
N THR A 3 -24.24 -9.91 -0.63
CA THR A 3 -23.43 -8.85 -0.01
C THR A 3 -21.95 -8.88 -0.37
N GLY A 4 -21.47 -9.93 -1.06
CA GLY A 4 -20.08 -10.03 -1.53
C GLY A 4 -19.82 -9.35 -2.88
N ARG A 5 -20.74 -9.50 -3.85
CA ARG A 5 -20.51 -9.05 -5.24
C ARG A 5 -20.55 -7.53 -5.42
N GLY A 6 -21.39 -6.84 -4.67
CA GLY A 6 -21.44 -5.36 -4.70
C GLY A 6 -20.17 -4.75 -4.12
N LYS A 7 -19.76 -5.22 -2.94
CA LYS A 7 -18.60 -4.70 -2.20
C LYS A 7 -17.29 -4.89 -2.96
N GLU A 8 -17.07 -6.06 -3.55
CA GLU A 8 -15.85 -6.34 -4.31
C GLU A 8 -15.75 -5.50 -5.60
N ARG A 9 -16.90 -5.19 -6.22
CA ARG A 9 -16.97 -4.30 -7.39
C ARG A 9 -16.65 -2.86 -7.01
N ASP A 10 -17.18 -2.39 -5.89
CA ASP A 10 -16.89 -1.06 -5.35
C ASP A 10 -15.42 -0.93 -4.92
N ASP A 11 -14.85 -1.97 -4.31
CA ASP A 11 -13.43 -2.02 -3.92
C ASP A 11 -12.50 -1.94 -5.13
N ARG A 12 -12.81 -2.66 -6.22
CA ARG A 12 -12.08 -2.55 -7.50
C ARG A 12 -12.18 -1.15 -8.11
N ALA A 13 -13.38 -0.56 -8.09
CA ALA A 13 -13.58 0.78 -8.61
C ALA A 13 -12.82 1.83 -7.78
N ALA A 14 -12.89 1.73 -6.45
CA ALA A 14 -12.19 2.60 -5.51
C ALA A 14 -10.67 2.52 -5.71
N ARG A 15 -10.10 1.30 -5.74
CA ARG A 15 -8.68 1.10 -6.01
C ARG A 15 -8.24 1.75 -7.33
N ARG A 16 -9.06 1.65 -8.39
CA ARG A 16 -8.77 2.29 -9.68
C ARG A 16 -8.78 3.82 -9.59
N CYS A 17 -9.71 4.40 -8.83
CA CYS A 17 -9.74 5.84 -8.59
C CYS A 17 -8.52 6.31 -7.79
N PHE A 18 -8.15 5.60 -6.73
CA PHE A 18 -6.94 5.90 -5.95
C PHE A 18 -5.67 5.72 -6.77
N LEU A 19 -5.59 4.72 -7.65
CA LEU A 19 -4.45 4.57 -8.56
C LEU A 19 -4.26 5.79 -9.46
N LYS A 20 -5.34 6.35 -10.00
CA LYS A 20 -5.26 7.59 -10.79
C LYS A 20 -4.76 8.76 -9.95
N ALA A 21 -5.28 8.95 -8.74
CA ALA A 21 -4.82 10.01 -7.85
C ALA A 21 -3.35 9.82 -7.42
N ALA A 22 -2.94 8.58 -7.16
CA ALA A 22 -1.57 8.22 -6.85
C ALA A 22 -0.63 8.52 -8.03
N MET A 23 -1.06 8.27 -9.27
CA MET A 23 -0.32 8.66 -10.47
C MET A 23 -0.22 10.18 -10.66
N MET A 24 -1.19 10.94 -10.15
CA MET A 24 -1.14 12.41 -10.11
C MET A 24 -0.21 12.96 -9.02
N GLY A 25 0.42 12.08 -8.23
CA GLY A 25 1.34 12.48 -7.17
C GLY A 25 0.68 12.67 -5.82
N ASP A 26 -0.57 12.24 -5.61
CA ASP A 26 -1.22 12.35 -4.30
C ASP A 26 -0.65 11.30 -3.31
N PRO A 27 0.07 11.75 -2.26
CA PRO A 27 0.67 10.86 -1.26
C PRO A 27 -0.36 10.00 -0.53
N THR A 28 -1.52 10.60 -0.22
CA THR A 28 -2.61 9.94 0.49
C THR A 28 -3.18 8.80 -0.37
N ALA A 29 -3.35 9.05 -1.66
CA ALA A 29 -3.82 8.04 -2.60
C ALA A 29 -2.83 6.89 -2.75
N MET A 30 -1.51 7.18 -2.83
CA MET A 30 -0.47 6.15 -2.85
C MET A 30 -0.55 5.24 -1.61
N ARG A 31 -0.74 5.82 -0.42
CA ARG A 31 -0.93 5.07 0.83
C ARG A 31 -2.19 4.20 0.81
N TYR A 32 -3.29 4.68 0.23
CA TYR A 32 -4.51 3.88 0.08
C TYR A 32 -4.31 2.71 -0.89
N VAL A 33 -3.66 2.95 -2.03
CA VAL A 33 -3.32 1.89 -2.99
C VAL A 33 -2.45 0.82 -2.34
N ALA A 34 -1.46 1.22 -1.56
CA ALA A 34 -0.62 0.30 -0.80
C ALA A 34 -1.44 -0.57 0.17
N GLY A 35 -2.33 0.04 0.94
CA GLY A 35 -3.24 -0.69 1.84
C GLY A 35 -4.21 -1.63 1.11
N CYS A 36 -4.62 -1.29 -0.12
CA CYS A 36 -5.42 -2.19 -0.94
C CYS A 36 -4.64 -3.44 -1.33
N TYR A 37 -3.37 -3.31 -1.70
CA TYR A 37 -2.50 -4.45 -1.98
C TYR A 37 -2.19 -5.28 -0.74
N LEU A 38 -2.00 -4.64 0.41
CA LEU A 38 -1.77 -5.33 1.69
C LEU A 38 -2.95 -6.21 2.09
N ARG A 39 -4.18 -5.73 1.86
CA ARG A 39 -5.42 -6.37 2.30
C ARG A 39 -6.13 -7.17 1.22
N GLY A 40 -5.64 -7.17 -0.03
CA GLY A 40 -6.34 -7.77 -1.17
C GLY A 40 -7.67 -7.07 -1.48
N VAL A 41 -7.75 -5.75 -1.28
CA VAL A 41 -8.97 -4.99 -1.57
C VAL A 41 -8.99 -4.65 -3.06
N GLY A 42 -10.02 -5.13 -3.76
CA GLY A 42 -10.19 -4.91 -5.19
C GLY A 42 -9.22 -5.70 -6.07
N GLY A 43 -8.70 -6.82 -5.58
CA GLY A 43 -7.79 -7.74 -6.28
C GLY A 43 -7.14 -8.71 -5.31
N ASP A 44 -5.99 -9.27 -5.66
CA ASP A 44 -5.25 -10.17 -4.75
C ASP A 44 -4.32 -9.41 -3.81
N VAL A 45 -3.99 -10.05 -2.68
CA VAL A 45 -2.94 -9.58 -1.76
C VAL A 45 -1.60 -9.62 -2.47
N ASN A 46 -0.86 -8.51 -2.42
CA ASN A 46 0.48 -8.43 -2.98
C ASN A 46 1.35 -7.52 -2.09
N TYR A 47 2.15 -8.13 -1.24
CA TYR A 47 2.97 -7.40 -0.28
C TYR A 47 4.10 -6.61 -0.97
N ASP A 48 4.69 -7.10 -2.06
CA ASP A 48 5.72 -6.40 -2.82
C ASP A 48 5.22 -5.10 -3.48
N GLU A 49 4.00 -5.12 -4.02
CA GLU A 49 3.35 -3.91 -4.53
C GLU A 49 3.00 -2.96 -3.38
N ALA A 50 2.44 -3.47 -2.27
CA ALA A 50 2.14 -2.65 -1.10
C ALA A 50 3.38 -1.89 -0.60
N PHE A 51 4.51 -2.60 -0.45
CA PHE A 51 5.78 -2.02 -0.04
C PHE A 51 6.26 -0.91 -0.99
N ARG A 52 6.23 -1.17 -2.30
CA ARG A 52 6.62 -0.18 -3.33
C ARG A 52 5.74 1.07 -3.31
N TRP A 53 4.43 0.93 -3.10
CA TRP A 53 3.52 2.07 -3.02
C TRP A 53 3.67 2.86 -1.72
N TYR A 54 3.88 2.20 -0.58
CA TYR A 54 4.20 2.88 0.67
C TYR A 54 5.51 3.66 0.57
N ARG A 55 6.59 3.09 -0.02
CA ARG A 55 7.84 3.82 -0.28
C ARG A 55 7.63 5.07 -1.13
N LYS A 56 6.84 4.98 -2.20
CA LYS A 56 6.49 6.16 -3.03
C LYS A 56 5.74 7.21 -2.22
N ALA A 57 4.77 6.81 -1.40
CA ALA A 57 4.01 7.71 -0.55
C ALA A 57 4.91 8.44 0.47
N VAL A 58 5.86 7.72 1.10
CA VAL A 58 6.86 8.30 1.99
C VAL A 58 7.73 9.32 1.25
N HIS A 59 8.20 8.98 0.04
CA HIS A 59 8.98 9.90 -0.77
C HIS A 59 8.19 11.15 -1.19
N ALA A 60 6.87 11.02 -1.34
CA ALA A 60 5.94 12.14 -1.58
C ALA A 60 5.56 12.92 -0.30
N GLY A 61 6.09 12.54 0.88
CA GLY A 61 5.87 13.24 2.14
C GLY A 61 4.73 12.70 3.01
N ASP A 62 4.17 11.51 2.72
CA ASP A 62 3.18 10.88 3.60
C ASP A 62 3.83 10.25 4.83
N VAL A 63 3.78 10.95 5.96
CA VAL A 63 4.27 10.46 7.25
C VAL A 63 3.50 9.21 7.72
N LYS A 64 2.21 9.07 7.37
CA LYS A 64 1.44 7.87 7.74
C LYS A 64 1.87 6.66 6.92
N ALA A 65 2.33 6.86 5.69
CA ALA A 65 2.88 5.77 4.90
C ALA A 65 4.17 5.22 5.52
N GLN A 66 4.95 6.06 6.19
CA GLN A 66 6.18 5.64 6.86
C GLN A 66 5.89 4.67 8.02
N ALA A 67 4.86 4.97 8.83
CA ALA A 67 4.44 4.06 9.90
C ALA A 67 3.99 2.70 9.34
N ASN A 68 3.12 2.70 8.33
CA ASN A 68 2.66 1.44 7.71
C ASN A 68 3.80 0.66 7.04
N LEU A 69 4.79 1.35 6.46
CA LEU A 69 5.97 0.70 5.87
C LEU A 69 6.83 0.05 6.96
N ALA A 70 6.99 0.72 8.11
CA ALA A 70 7.70 0.16 9.26
C ALA A 70 6.97 -1.06 9.82
N ASP A 71 5.65 -1.01 9.96
CA ASP A 71 4.83 -2.14 10.40
C ASP A 71 4.97 -3.34 9.44
N MET A 72 4.95 -3.10 8.11
CA MET A 72 5.18 -4.16 7.11
C MET A 72 6.57 -4.81 7.24
N LEU A 73 7.61 -4.01 7.54
CA LEU A 73 8.96 -4.52 7.74
C LEU A 73 9.09 -5.33 9.03
N ASP A 74 8.42 -4.90 10.10
CA ASP A 74 8.40 -5.61 11.40
C ASP A 74 7.66 -6.95 11.28
N GLU A 75 6.54 -6.97 10.54
CA GLU A 75 5.80 -8.20 10.22
C GLU A 75 6.51 -9.10 9.19
N GLY A 76 7.60 -8.63 8.56
CA GLY A 76 8.30 -9.35 7.49
C GLY A 76 7.48 -9.50 6.21
N GLN A 77 6.50 -8.65 5.98
CA GLN A 77 5.61 -8.68 4.82
C GLN A 77 6.16 -7.83 3.67
N GLY A 78 6.26 -8.40 2.47
CA GLY A 78 6.67 -7.66 1.26
C GLY A 78 8.16 -7.40 1.16
N CYS A 79 8.93 -8.11 1.99
CA CYS A 79 10.38 -8.12 1.97
C CYS A 79 10.81 -9.58 2.12
N ASP A 80 10.87 -10.31 1.01
CA ASP A 80 11.66 -11.54 0.96
C ASP A 80 13.14 -11.12 1.16
N ARG A 81 13.55 -11.01 2.43
CA ARG A 81 14.93 -10.88 2.88
C ARG A 81 15.81 -9.83 2.18
N ASP A 82 15.44 -8.56 2.26
CA ASP A 82 16.44 -7.48 2.29
C ASP A 82 16.34 -6.72 3.60
N ALA A 83 16.58 -7.45 4.70
CA ALA A 83 16.82 -6.92 6.05
C ALA A 83 17.98 -5.89 6.11
N SER A 84 18.63 -5.60 4.99
CA SER A 84 19.68 -4.59 4.86
C SER A 84 19.14 -3.15 4.75
N GLU A 85 17.91 -2.92 4.28
CA GLU A 85 17.39 -1.55 4.10
C GLU A 85 16.65 -0.99 5.33
N ALA A 86 16.27 -1.82 6.30
CA ALA A 86 15.62 -1.35 7.53
C ALA A 86 16.53 -0.47 8.41
N GLN A 87 17.86 -0.57 8.25
CA GLN A 87 18.81 0.21 9.05
C GLN A 87 18.99 1.67 8.57
N THR A 88 18.50 2.07 7.40
CA THR A 88 18.75 3.42 6.86
C THR A 88 17.68 4.46 7.21
N TYR A 89 16.51 4.07 7.73
CA TYR A 89 15.44 5.02 8.10
C TYR A 89 15.53 5.58 9.53
N TYR A 90 16.46 5.08 10.36
CA TYR A 90 16.60 5.46 11.78
C TYR A 90 17.83 6.33 12.10
N ARG A 91 18.51 6.92 11.11
CA ARG A 91 19.75 7.68 11.35
C ARG A 91 19.55 9.19 11.38
#